data_AF-A0A7S3GUA3-F1
#
_entry.id   AF-A0A7S3GUA3-F1
#
_cell.length_a   1.000
_cell.length_b   1.000
_cell.length_c   1.000
_cell.angle_alpha   90.00
_cell.angle_beta   90.00
_cell.angle_gamma   90.00
#
_symmetry.space_group_name_H-M   'P 1'
#
loop_
_entity.id
_entity.type
_entity.pdbx_description
1 polymer ?
#
loop_
_entity_poly.entity_id
_entity_poly.type
_entity_poly.pdbx_seq_one_letter_code
_entity_poly.pdbx_strand_id
1 'polypeptide(L)'
;KPEPFPEDGVFTLKSLAKFDGVVNPICLGVCGKVVDVSTSENIQAGEGYGKLWAGRDATWSLAMLSLKAEDANTMEYKLSDFTPEQHKALAGWYKHFTTKYTVVGKLQEYEGWDFSSVQEEAKSQTPFGAPKTEGAAEATGDVASPSKAPKTT
;
A
#
# COMPACT_ATOMS: atom_id res chain seq x y z
N LYS A 1 19.92 -15.27 -4.85
CA LYS A 1 19.06 -15.28 -6.06
C LYS A 1 17.67 -14.90 -5.59
N PRO A 2 17.00 -13.91 -6.22
CA PRO A 2 15.64 -13.56 -5.83
C PRO A 2 14.72 -14.78 -5.96
N GLU A 3 13.85 -14.98 -4.97
CA GLU A 3 12.76 -15.95 -5.05
C GLU A 3 11.74 -15.48 -6.10
N PRO A 4 11.28 -16.36 -6.99
CA PRO A 4 10.22 -16.02 -7.93
C PRO A 4 8.91 -15.77 -7.17
N PHE A 5 8.02 -15.00 -7.79
CA PHE A 5 6.64 -14.90 -7.31
C PHE A 5 5.97 -16.29 -7.34
N PRO A 6 5.04 -16.57 -6.40
CA PRO A 6 4.25 -17.80 -6.39
C PRO A 6 3.52 -17.99 -7.73
N GLU A 7 3.59 -19.20 -8.29
CA GLU A 7 3.05 -19.51 -9.62
C GLU A 7 1.52 -19.40 -9.66
N ASP A 8 0.87 -19.74 -8.56
CA ASP A 8 -0.56 -19.59 -8.30
C ASP A 8 -1.00 -18.14 -8.00
N GLY A 9 -0.04 -17.21 -7.85
CA GLY A 9 -0.29 -15.80 -7.57
C GLY A 9 -0.92 -15.55 -6.19
N VAL A 10 -0.85 -16.52 -5.27
CA VAL A 10 -1.37 -16.40 -3.90
C VAL A 10 -0.23 -16.16 -2.93
N PHE A 11 -0.32 -15.08 -2.18
CA PHE A 11 0.65 -14.70 -1.16
C PHE A 11 0.02 -14.87 0.22
N THR A 12 0.76 -15.46 1.16
CA THR A 12 0.45 -15.36 2.59
C THR A 12 1.20 -14.17 3.19
N LEU A 13 0.81 -13.70 4.37
CA LEU A 13 1.58 -12.67 5.10
C LEU A 13 3.05 -13.09 5.29
N LYS A 14 3.28 -14.37 5.54
CA LYS A 14 4.63 -14.94 5.71
C LYS A 14 5.42 -14.96 4.40
N SER A 15 4.79 -15.30 3.28
CA SER A 15 5.44 -15.26 1.97
C SER A 15 5.69 -13.83 1.52
N LEU A 16 4.74 -12.92 1.75
CA LEU A 16 4.86 -11.50 1.41
C LEU A 16 6.01 -10.82 2.18
N ALA A 17 6.23 -11.19 3.44
CA ALA A 17 7.33 -10.67 4.26
C ALA A 17 8.73 -10.89 3.66
N LYS A 18 8.88 -11.82 2.72
CA LYS A 18 10.15 -12.04 2.00
C LYS A 18 10.40 -10.99 0.92
N PHE A 19 9.38 -10.25 0.50
CA PHE A 19 9.39 -9.25 -0.56
C PHE A 19 9.51 -7.84 0.02
N ASP A 20 10.53 -7.63 0.86
CA ASP A 20 10.80 -6.39 1.58
C ASP A 20 11.80 -5.46 0.87
N GLY A 21 12.30 -5.86 -0.30
CA GLY A 21 13.31 -5.11 -1.06
C GLY A 21 14.77 -5.41 -0.72
N VAL A 22 15.06 -6.30 0.25
CA VAL A 22 16.44 -6.61 0.65
C VAL A 22 17.08 -7.60 -0.34
N VAL A 23 16.38 -8.70 -0.61
CA VAL A 23 16.83 -9.75 -1.56
C VAL A 23 15.87 -9.87 -2.74
N ASN A 24 14.58 -9.68 -2.47
CA ASN A 24 13.49 -9.79 -3.43
C ASN A 24 12.91 -8.40 -3.73
N PRO A 25 12.11 -8.24 -4.80
CA PRO A 25 11.35 -7.02 -5.07
C PRO A 25 10.51 -6.56 -3.87
N ILE A 26 10.21 -5.27 -3.79
CA ILE A 26 9.34 -4.71 -2.74
C ILE A 26 7.88 -4.93 -3.14
N CYS A 27 7.18 -5.79 -2.40
CA CYS A 27 5.75 -6.00 -2.59
C CYS A 27 4.95 -5.45 -1.41
N LEU A 28 3.71 -5.04 -1.69
CA LEU A 28 2.79 -4.48 -0.71
C LEU A 28 1.38 -5.03 -0.93
N GLY A 29 0.69 -5.34 0.17
CA GLY A 29 -0.72 -5.73 0.17
C GLY A 29 -1.66 -4.52 0.24
N VAL A 30 -2.65 -4.46 -0.65
CA VAL A 30 -3.69 -3.43 -0.67
C VAL A 30 -5.03 -4.03 -1.10
N CYS A 31 -6.02 -4.03 -0.20
CA CYS A 31 -7.37 -4.57 -0.42
C CYS A 31 -7.37 -5.99 -1.01
N GLY A 32 -6.54 -6.88 -0.47
CA GLY A 32 -6.42 -8.25 -0.96
C GLY A 32 -5.61 -8.43 -2.25
N LYS A 33 -5.09 -7.36 -2.85
CA LYS A 33 -4.15 -7.43 -3.98
C LYS A 33 -2.72 -7.24 -3.50
N VAL A 34 -1.79 -7.95 -4.13
CA VAL A 34 -0.34 -7.74 -3.92
C VAL A 34 0.21 -7.00 -5.12
N VAL A 35 0.82 -5.84 -4.88
CA VAL A 35 1.43 -4.99 -5.91
C VAL A 35 2.95 -4.93 -5.73
N ASP A 36 3.68 -4.95 -6.84
CA ASP A 36 5.14 -4.74 -6.85
C ASP A 36 5.43 -3.24 -6.95
N VAL A 37 5.90 -2.67 -5.84
CA VAL A 37 6.22 -1.25 -5.69
C VAL A 37 7.73 -0.98 -5.76
N SER A 38 8.51 -1.91 -6.32
CA SER A 38 9.98 -1.77 -6.45
C SER A 38 10.42 -0.54 -7.25
N THR A 39 9.55 -0.02 -8.13
CA THR A 39 9.80 1.19 -8.92
C THR A 39 9.46 2.49 -8.17
N SER A 40 8.93 2.38 -6.94
CA SER A 40 8.58 3.53 -6.11
C SER A 40 9.82 4.17 -5.49
N GLU A 41 10.03 5.45 -5.74
CA GLU A 41 11.08 6.22 -5.06
C GLU A 41 10.77 6.47 -3.58
N ASN A 42 9.50 6.40 -3.18
CA ASN A 42 9.05 6.68 -1.81
C ASN A 42 9.02 5.42 -0.91
N ILE A 43 8.97 4.23 -1.50
CA ILE A 43 8.91 2.96 -0.77
C ILE A 43 10.21 2.22 -1.04
N GLN A 44 11.20 2.48 -0.19
CA GLN A 44 12.55 1.91 -0.31
C GLN A 44 12.81 0.93 0.84
N ALA A 45 13.52 -0.16 0.55
CA ALA A 45 13.83 -1.18 1.54
C ALA A 45 14.51 -0.56 2.77
N GLY A 46 13.91 -0.73 3.96
CA GLY A 46 14.48 -0.23 5.20
C GLY A 46 14.52 1.30 5.35
N GLU A 47 13.88 2.07 4.47
CA GLU A 47 13.79 3.53 4.55
C GLU A 47 12.37 4.05 4.26
N GLY A 48 12.03 5.24 4.76
CA GLY A 48 10.73 5.89 4.53
C GLY A 48 9.53 4.97 4.78
N TYR A 49 8.60 4.94 3.83
CA TYR A 49 7.42 4.09 3.88
C TYR A 49 7.75 2.59 3.75
N GLY A 50 8.91 2.23 3.21
CA GLY A 50 9.32 0.84 3.12
C GLY A 50 9.60 0.22 4.48
N LYS A 51 10.04 0.98 5.50
CA LYS A 51 10.10 0.47 6.88
C LYS A 51 8.74 0.05 7.43
N LEU A 52 7.67 0.67 6.94
CA LEU A 52 6.32 0.49 7.46
C LEU A 52 5.61 -0.64 6.72
N TRP A 53 5.71 -0.64 5.39
CA TRP A 53 4.83 -1.45 4.54
C TRP A 53 5.53 -2.41 3.58
N ALA A 54 6.87 -2.36 3.44
CA ALA A 54 7.57 -3.28 2.55
C ALA A 54 7.41 -4.73 3.03
N GLY A 55 6.95 -5.61 2.15
CA GLY A 55 6.66 -7.01 2.47
C GLY A 55 5.47 -7.19 3.43
N ARG A 56 4.59 -6.19 3.55
CA ARG A 56 3.45 -6.23 4.47
C ARG A 56 2.15 -5.84 3.78
N ASP A 57 1.04 -6.24 4.39
CA ASP A 57 -0.26 -5.69 4.07
C ASP A 57 -0.43 -4.30 4.70
N ALA A 58 -0.75 -3.32 3.87
CA ALA A 58 -0.98 -1.95 4.29
C ALA A 58 -2.46 -1.58 4.26
N THR A 59 -3.38 -2.52 4.04
CA THR A 59 -4.81 -2.23 3.85
C THR A 59 -5.38 -1.46 5.04
N TRP A 60 -5.13 -1.93 6.27
CA TRP A 60 -5.53 -1.22 7.49
C TRP A 60 -4.82 0.12 7.65
N SER A 61 -3.50 0.16 7.47
CA SER A 61 -2.70 1.39 7.56
C SER A 61 -3.21 2.47 6.60
N LEU A 62 -3.57 2.11 5.37
CA LEU A 62 -4.09 3.01 4.35
C LEU A 62 -5.51 3.48 4.65
N ALA A 63 -6.36 2.60 5.19
CA ALA A 63 -7.72 2.97 5.63
C ALA A 63 -7.67 3.96 6.81
N MET A 64 -6.77 3.73 7.76
CA MET A 64 -6.59 4.57 8.96
C MET A 64 -5.68 5.78 8.73
N LEU A 65 -5.05 5.90 7.54
CA LEU A 65 -3.99 6.88 7.26
C LEU A 65 -2.86 6.85 8.32
N SER A 66 -2.56 5.67 8.84
CA SER A 66 -1.55 5.46 9.88
C SER A 66 -0.17 5.24 9.28
N LEU A 67 0.84 5.87 9.89
CA LEU A 67 2.26 5.74 9.54
C LEU A 67 3.03 4.91 10.58
N LYS A 68 2.33 4.05 11.34
CA LYS A 68 2.94 3.17 12.33
C LYS A 68 3.19 1.79 11.75
N ALA A 69 4.38 1.24 11.99
CA ALA A 69 4.73 -0.10 11.53
C ALA A 69 3.90 -1.21 12.19
N GLU A 70 3.30 -0.92 13.34
CA GLU A 70 2.43 -1.82 14.11
C GLU A 70 1.05 -1.98 13.47
N ASP A 71 0.61 -1.00 12.68
CA ASP A 71 -0.66 -1.03 11.95
C ASP A 71 -0.56 -1.77 10.61
N ALA A 72 0.63 -2.25 10.25
CA ALA A 72 0.85 -3.09 9.08
C ALA A 72 0.58 -4.56 9.43
N ASN A 73 0.02 -5.33 8.50
CA ASN A 73 -0.45 -6.71 8.71
C ASN A 73 -1.59 -6.85 9.74
N THR A 74 -2.27 -5.77 10.15
CA THR A 74 -3.47 -5.87 10.98
C THR A 74 -4.56 -6.59 10.21
N MET A 75 -5.05 -7.72 10.71
CA MET A 75 -6.16 -8.50 10.10
C MET A 75 -7.40 -8.53 11.01
N GLU A 76 -7.30 -8.02 12.24
CA GLU A 76 -8.40 -7.96 13.21
C GLU A 76 -9.34 -6.79 12.94
N TYR A 77 -9.96 -6.78 11.76
CA TYR A 77 -10.98 -5.80 11.38
C TYR A 77 -11.95 -6.39 10.36
N LYS A 78 -13.04 -5.68 10.06
CA LYS A 78 -13.92 -5.98 8.92
C LYS A 78 -14.13 -4.72 8.09
N LEU A 79 -14.40 -4.89 6.80
CA LEU A 79 -14.74 -3.78 5.92
C LEU A 79 -15.97 -2.99 6.39
N SER A 80 -16.90 -3.64 7.10
CA SER A 80 -18.07 -3.00 7.71
C SER A 80 -17.74 -2.11 8.91
N ASP A 81 -16.55 -2.24 9.51
CA ASP A 81 -16.12 -1.40 10.63
C ASP A 81 -15.58 -0.04 10.15
N PHE A 82 -15.29 0.08 8.86
CA PHE A 82 -14.77 1.32 8.29
C PHE A 82 -15.86 2.38 8.11
N THR A 83 -15.52 3.60 8.49
CA THR A 83 -16.36 4.76 8.19
C THR A 83 -16.35 5.06 6.69
N PRO A 84 -17.34 5.80 6.16
CA PRO A 84 -17.35 6.20 4.75
C PRO A 84 -16.08 6.95 4.33
N GLU A 85 -15.48 7.73 5.23
CA GLU A 85 -14.22 8.45 4.96
C GLU A 85 -13.03 7.51 4.84
N GLN A 86 -12.93 6.51 5.71
CA GLN A 86 -11.88 5.48 5.67
C GLN A 86 -12.01 4.62 4.41
N HIS A 87 -13.24 4.24 4.06
CA HIS A 87 -13.53 3.50 2.84
C HIS A 87 -13.13 4.29 1.58
N LYS A 88 -13.46 5.58 1.56
CA LYS A 88 -13.08 6.52 0.51
C LYS A 88 -11.57 6.71 0.41
N ALA A 89 -10.86 6.80 1.53
CA ALA A 89 -9.40 6.88 1.56
C ALA A 89 -8.78 5.59 1.00
N LEU A 90 -9.24 4.43 1.48
CA LEU A 90 -8.77 3.13 1.04
C LEU A 90 -8.98 2.91 -0.47
N ALA A 91 -10.14 3.29 -1.00
CA ALA A 91 -10.46 3.22 -2.43
C ALA A 91 -9.51 4.06 -3.28
N GLY A 92 -9.17 5.28 -2.83
CA GLY A 92 -8.22 6.13 -3.54
C GLY A 92 -6.81 5.55 -3.53
N TRP A 93 -6.37 5.00 -2.40
CA TRP A 93 -5.06 4.34 -2.28
C TRP A 93 -5.00 3.08 -3.15
N TYR A 94 -6.02 2.24 -3.08
CA TYR A 94 -6.17 1.08 -3.95
C TYR A 94 -6.00 1.48 -5.42
N LYS A 95 -6.75 2.48 -5.89
CA LYS A 95 -6.62 2.97 -7.27
C LYS A 95 -5.20 3.43 -7.59
N HIS A 96 -4.59 4.21 -6.70
CA HIS A 96 -3.25 4.75 -6.90
C HIS A 96 -2.25 3.60 -7.11
N PHE A 97 -2.25 2.61 -6.21
CA PHE A 97 -1.33 1.49 -6.28
C PHE A 97 -1.57 0.58 -7.48
N THR A 98 -2.83 0.22 -7.76
CA THR A 98 -3.14 -0.69 -8.89
C THR A 98 -3.00 -0.03 -10.26
N THR A 99 -3.01 1.30 -10.33
CA THR A 99 -2.81 2.04 -11.59
C THR A 99 -1.32 2.28 -11.85
N LYS A 100 -0.56 2.62 -10.80
CA LYS A 100 0.86 2.98 -10.91
C LYS A 100 1.78 1.76 -10.93
N TYR A 101 1.39 0.68 -10.26
CA TYR A 101 2.23 -0.50 -10.05
C TYR A 101 1.56 -1.77 -10.59
N THR A 102 2.39 -2.79 -10.83
CA THR A 102 1.92 -4.07 -11.36
C THR A 102 1.36 -4.92 -10.23
N VAL A 103 0.12 -5.41 -10.39
CA VAL A 103 -0.46 -6.39 -9.50
C VAL A 103 0.16 -7.76 -9.80
N VAL A 104 0.89 -8.31 -8.83
CA VAL A 104 1.61 -9.59 -8.96
C VAL A 104 0.85 -10.75 -8.32
N GLY A 105 -0.20 -10.48 -7.55
CA GLY A 105 -1.04 -11.52 -6.99
C GLY A 105 -2.12 -11.03 -6.03
N LYS A 106 -2.55 -11.93 -5.15
CA LYS A 106 -3.57 -11.71 -4.12
C LYS A 106 -3.13 -12.26 -2.77
N LEU A 107 -3.65 -11.69 -1.69
CA LEU A 107 -3.35 -12.14 -0.33
C LEU A 107 -4.37 -13.21 0.11
N GLN A 108 -3.88 -14.34 0.63
CA GLN A 108 -4.69 -15.47 1.07
C GLN A 108 -5.59 -15.13 2.27
N GLU A 109 -5.14 -14.29 3.19
CA GLU A 109 -5.92 -13.93 4.39
C GLU A 109 -7.23 -13.20 4.07
N TYR A 110 -7.30 -12.62 2.87
CA TYR A 110 -8.48 -11.95 2.35
C TYR A 110 -9.33 -12.85 1.46
N GLU A 111 -9.09 -14.17 1.45
CA GLU A 111 -9.94 -15.12 0.75
C GLU A 111 -11.36 -15.11 1.37
N GLY A 112 -12.35 -14.85 0.52
CA GLY A 112 -13.74 -14.68 0.95
C GLY A 112 -14.13 -13.27 1.40
N TRP A 113 -13.20 -12.32 1.39
CA TRP A 113 -13.52 -10.90 1.62
C TRP A 113 -14.03 -10.23 0.34
N ASP A 114 -15.03 -9.36 0.49
CA ASP A 114 -15.58 -8.58 -0.63
C ASP A 114 -15.09 -7.14 -0.58
N PHE A 115 -14.05 -6.83 -1.38
CA PHE A 115 -13.59 -5.46 -1.61
C PHE A 115 -14.31 -4.78 -2.79
N SER A 116 -15.40 -5.35 -3.30
CA SER A 116 -16.09 -4.84 -4.49
C SER A 116 -16.53 -3.39 -4.30
N SER A 117 -17.10 -3.05 -3.15
CA SER A 117 -17.48 -1.67 -2.81
C SER A 117 -16.31 -0.69 -2.88
N VAL A 118 -15.14 -1.07 -2.34
CA VAL A 118 -13.91 -0.25 -2.38
C VAL A 118 -13.44 -0.08 -3.83
N GLN A 119 -13.49 -1.14 -4.62
CA GLN A 119 -13.08 -1.13 -6.04
C GLN A 119 -14.02 -0.30 -6.91
N GLU A 120 -15.33 -0.33 -6.64
CA GLU A 120 -16.31 0.50 -7.34
C GLU A 120 -16.13 1.98 -7.01
N GLU A 121 -15.92 2.30 -5.73
CA GLU A 121 -15.60 3.67 -5.31
C GLU A 121 -14.29 4.15 -5.95
N ALA A 122 -13.27 3.28 -5.99
CA ALA A 122 -11.99 3.56 -6.64
C ALA A 122 -12.14 3.88 -8.13
N LYS A 123 -13.09 3.30 -8.86
CA LYS A 123 -13.33 3.63 -10.28
C LYS A 123 -13.73 5.09 -10.45
N SER A 124 -14.59 5.59 -9.55
CA SER A 124 -15.14 6.96 -9.60
C SER A 124 -14.19 8.02 -9.04
N GLN A 125 -13.22 7.63 -8.21
CA GLN A 125 -12.28 8.57 -7.60
C GLN A 125 -11.09 8.89 -8.51
N THR A 126 -10.57 10.12 -8.43
CA THR A 126 -9.25 10.44 -8.99
C THR A 126 -8.16 9.85 -8.10
N PRO A 127 -7.08 9.25 -8.64
CA PRO A 127 -6.00 8.70 -7.82
C PRO A 127 -5.38 9.78 -6.93
N PHE A 128 -4.97 9.42 -5.71
CA PHE A 128 -4.20 10.33 -4.84
C PHE A 128 -2.97 10.84 -5.59
N GLY A 129 -2.71 12.15 -5.54
CA GLY A 129 -1.62 12.82 -6.27
C GLY A 129 -2.01 13.42 -7.63
N ALA A 130 -3.26 13.28 -8.09
CA ALA A 130 -3.78 14.12 -9.16
C ALA A 130 -3.95 15.56 -8.62
N PRO A 131 -3.53 16.61 -9.35
CA PRO A 131 -3.66 17.99 -8.88
C PRO A 131 -5.15 18.33 -8.74
N LYS A 132 -5.58 18.59 -7.49
CA LYS A 132 -6.93 19.06 -7.18
C LYS A 132 -6.85 20.54 -6.83
N THR A 133 -7.34 21.38 -7.74
CA THR A 133 -7.65 22.78 -7.48
C THR A 133 -8.75 22.87 -6.40
N GLU A 134 -8.43 23.64 -5.36
CA GLU A 134 -9.29 24.26 -4.35
C GLU A 134 -10.12 23.40 -3.37
N GLY A 135 -9.81 23.60 -2.08
CA GLY A 135 -10.83 23.80 -1.05
C GLY A 135 -10.90 22.75 0.07
N ALA A 136 -10.31 23.12 1.21
CA ALA A 136 -10.60 22.66 2.59
C ALA A 136 -9.85 21.43 3.16
N ALA A 137 -9.16 21.74 4.28
CA ALA A 137 -8.74 20.90 5.40
C ALA A 137 -7.56 19.93 5.20
N GLU A 138 -6.36 20.51 5.29
CA GLU A 138 -5.20 20.05 6.07
C GLU A 138 -5.13 18.55 6.42
N ALA A 139 -4.69 17.75 5.45
CA ALA A 139 -3.59 16.84 5.70
C ALA A 139 -2.36 17.47 5.03
N THR A 140 -1.54 18.17 5.82
CA THR A 140 -0.21 18.62 5.40
C THR A 140 0.68 17.38 5.24
N GLY A 141 0.45 16.65 4.16
CA GLY A 141 1.36 15.67 3.60
C GLY A 141 2.07 16.31 2.43
N ASP A 142 2.82 17.39 2.69
CA ASP A 142 4.02 17.65 1.91
C ASP A 142 4.84 16.37 2.10
N VAL A 143 4.78 15.44 1.14
CA VAL A 143 5.78 14.38 1.05
C VAL A 143 7.02 15.08 0.51
N ALA A 144 7.59 15.91 1.38
CA ALA A 144 8.93 16.43 1.24
C ALA A 144 9.80 15.20 1.09
N SER A 145 10.30 14.97 -0.12
CA SER A 145 11.61 14.38 -0.29
C SER A 145 12.52 14.99 0.78
N PRO A 146 13.11 14.19 1.70
CA PRO A 146 14.26 14.70 2.41
C PRO A 146 15.34 14.95 1.35
N SER A 147 15.52 16.23 1.08
CA SER A 147 16.53 16.80 0.21
C SER A 147 17.88 16.13 0.48
N LYS A 148 18.59 15.80 -0.61
CA LYS A 148 19.98 15.34 -0.62
C LYS A 148 20.80 16.06 0.45
N ALA A 149 21.37 15.31 1.39
CA ALA A 149 22.57 15.73 2.12
C ALA A 149 23.80 15.23 1.34
N PRO A 150 24.69 16.11 0.85
CA PRO A 150 25.95 15.70 0.23
C PRO A 150 26.90 15.10 1.27
N LYS A 151 27.64 14.08 0.83
CA LYS A 151 28.73 13.43 1.56
C LYS A 151 29.75 14.44 2.07
N THR A 152 30.14 14.24 3.33
CA THR A 152 31.30 14.81 4.02
C THR A 152 32.60 14.58 3.26
N THR A 153 33.41 15.63 3.15
CA THR A 153 34.89 15.59 3.13
C THR A 153 35.38 16.84 3.84
#